data_AF-A0A0N1IHE6-F1
#
_entry.id   AF-A0A0N1IHE6-F1
#
_cell.length_a   1.000
_cell.length_b   1.000
_cell.length_c   1.000
_cell.angle_alpha   90.00
_cell.angle_beta   90.00
_cell.angle_gamma   90.00
#
_symmetry.space_group_name_H-M   'P 1'
#
loop_
_entity.id
_entity.type
_entity.pdbx_description
1 polymer ?
#
loop_
_entity_poly.entity_id
_entity_poly.type
_entity_poly.pdbx_seq_one_letter_code
_entity_poly.pdbx_strand_id
1 'polypeptide(L)'
;MLSPIRKSAPAASASAVYRSSSRAALLLVSTAAGALGTPTRNLSVRTEDFFSKEAVSHARRVSWAPHTTEKKVGAFLKLARSNFNDPLPESFHSEPYFEEEIEAWRAHHRPDVYIYRYNVSPTHLSLRE
;
A
#
# COMPACT_ATOMS: atom_id res chain seq x y z
N MET A 1 7.02 -59.00 -49.60
CA MET A 1 6.72 -57.73 -50.30
C MET A 1 5.35 -57.28 -49.85
N LEU A 2 5.23 -56.14 -49.16
CA LEU A 2 3.99 -55.34 -49.05
C LEU A 2 4.27 -54.05 -48.29
N SER A 3 4.17 -52.93 -48.99
CA SER A 3 3.70 -51.60 -48.54
C SER A 3 3.55 -50.74 -49.81
N PRO A 4 2.95 -49.53 -49.82
CA PRO A 4 2.08 -48.86 -48.84
C PRO A 4 0.90 -48.09 -49.52
N ILE A 5 0.32 -47.09 -48.82
CA ILE A 5 -0.31 -45.82 -49.29
C ILE A 5 -1.86 -45.83 -49.34
N ARG A 6 -2.66 -44.81 -48.94
CA ARG A 6 -2.60 -43.58 -48.10
C ARG A 6 -3.95 -42.83 -48.30
N LYS A 7 -4.36 -42.00 -47.32
CA LYS A 7 -5.34 -40.86 -47.39
C LYS A 7 -6.83 -41.24 -47.49
N SER A 8 -7.80 -40.56 -46.85
CA SER A 8 -7.99 -39.11 -46.67
C SER A 8 -9.03 -38.78 -45.58
N ALA A 9 -8.93 -37.58 -45.01
CA ALA A 9 -9.98 -36.85 -44.24
C ALA A 9 -10.94 -36.14 -45.24
N PRO A 10 -12.03 -35.38 -44.89
CA PRO A 10 -12.24 -34.59 -43.65
C PRO A 10 -13.72 -34.32 -43.18
N ALA A 11 -13.83 -33.48 -42.15
CA ALA A 11 -14.77 -32.37 -41.95
C ALA A 11 -16.22 -32.59 -41.41
N ALA A 12 -16.43 -31.96 -40.24
CA ALA A 12 -17.43 -30.92 -39.96
C ALA A 12 -18.90 -31.27 -39.63
N SER A 13 -19.28 -30.71 -38.46
CA SER A 13 -20.50 -29.92 -38.20
C SER A 13 -21.72 -30.59 -37.55
N ALA A 14 -22.34 -29.77 -36.70
CA ALA A 14 -23.31 -30.08 -35.66
C ALA A 14 -24.78 -30.00 -36.13
N SER A 15 -25.69 -30.63 -35.38
CA SER A 15 -27.04 -30.16 -35.02
C SER A 15 -27.77 -31.32 -34.32
N ALA A 16 -28.15 -31.19 -33.05
CA ALA A 16 -29.34 -30.54 -32.51
C ALA A 16 -30.62 -31.39 -32.62
N VAL A 17 -31.49 -31.19 -31.62
CA VAL A 17 -32.90 -31.57 -31.53
C VAL A 17 -33.20 -32.92 -30.88
N TYR A 18 -33.46 -32.88 -29.57
CA TYR A 18 -34.58 -33.65 -29.01
C TYR A 18 -35.51 -32.73 -28.21
N ARG A 19 -36.72 -32.59 -28.78
CA ARG A 19 -38.03 -32.33 -28.16
C ARG A 19 -38.17 -33.16 -26.86
N SER A 20 -38.96 -32.88 -25.84
CA SER A 20 -40.16 -32.07 -25.62
C SER A 20 -40.60 -32.32 -24.17
N SER A 21 -41.58 -31.55 -23.69
CA SER A 21 -42.59 -31.91 -22.68
C SER A 21 -42.36 -31.41 -21.25
N SER A 22 -42.97 -30.25 -21.05
CA SER A 22 -43.31 -29.50 -19.85
C SER A 22 -43.97 -30.26 -18.68
N ARG A 23 -43.68 -29.72 -17.49
CA ARG A 23 -44.59 -29.42 -16.35
C ARG A 23 -45.10 -30.58 -15.48
N ALA A 24 -44.58 -30.62 -14.25
CA ALA A 24 -45.39 -30.83 -13.05
C ALA A 24 -44.86 -29.94 -11.93
N ALA A 25 -45.72 -29.05 -11.44
CA ALA A 25 -45.45 -28.12 -10.36
C ALA A 25 -45.73 -28.79 -9.00
N LEU A 26 -44.83 -28.59 -8.03
CA LEU A 26 -45.07 -28.78 -6.60
C LEU A 26 -44.25 -27.67 -5.90
N LEU A 27 -44.87 -26.57 -5.48
CA LEU A 27 -45.40 -26.35 -4.12
C LEU A 27 -44.35 -26.59 -3.03
N LEU A 28 -43.86 -25.52 -2.38
CA LEU A 28 -44.14 -25.17 -0.97
C LEU A 28 -43.02 -24.36 -0.28
N VAL A 29 -43.51 -23.40 0.50
CA VAL A 29 -43.01 -22.94 1.81
C VAL A 29 -41.82 -21.97 1.79
N SER A 30 -42.22 -20.70 1.93
CA SER A 30 -41.56 -19.64 2.68
C SER A 30 -40.69 -20.16 3.84
N THR A 31 -39.39 -20.27 3.60
CA THR A 31 -38.38 -20.30 4.66
C THR A 31 -38.21 -18.88 5.17
N ALA A 32 -38.98 -18.53 6.20
CA ALA A 32 -38.64 -17.47 7.14
C ALA A 32 -37.39 -17.92 7.92
N ALA A 33 -36.24 -17.85 7.26
CA ALA A 33 -34.93 -17.92 7.84
C ALA A 33 -34.11 -16.84 7.13
N GLY A 34 -34.50 -15.59 7.40
CA GLY A 34 -33.65 -14.43 7.13
C GLY A 34 -32.35 -14.67 7.86
N ALA A 35 -31.38 -15.18 7.12
CA ALA A 35 -30.04 -15.41 7.57
C ALA A 35 -29.58 -14.19 8.36
N LEU A 36 -29.04 -14.41 9.56
CA LEU A 36 -27.95 -13.58 10.06
C LEU A 36 -26.80 -13.74 9.05
N GLY A 37 -26.95 -13.11 7.88
CA GLY A 37 -25.93 -12.98 6.88
C GLY A 37 -24.93 -12.02 7.47
N THR A 38 -23.92 -12.57 8.15
CA THR A 38 -22.65 -11.85 8.28
C THR A 38 -22.31 -11.37 6.87
N PRO A 39 -22.09 -10.07 6.65
CA PRO A 39 -21.67 -9.61 5.34
C PRO A 39 -20.27 -10.17 5.14
N THR A 40 -20.16 -11.32 4.47
CA THR A 40 -18.92 -11.80 3.91
C THR A 40 -18.57 -10.80 2.81
N ARG A 41 -17.89 -9.72 3.19
CA ARG A 41 -17.31 -8.77 2.25
C ARG A 41 -16.36 -9.57 1.37
N ASN A 42 -16.74 -9.80 0.12
CA ASN A 42 -15.86 -10.40 -0.87
C ASN A 42 -14.69 -9.44 -1.08
N LEU A 43 -13.52 -9.78 -0.53
CA LEU A 43 -12.28 -9.07 -0.77
C LEU A 43 -11.75 -9.51 -2.14
N SER A 44 -11.38 -8.55 -2.99
CA SER A 44 -10.71 -8.80 -4.27
C SER A 44 -9.21 -8.50 -4.14
N VAL A 45 -8.42 -9.00 -5.09
CA VAL A 45 -7.00 -8.61 -5.21
C VAL A 45 -6.92 -7.09 -5.44
N ARG A 46 -6.09 -6.39 -4.66
CA ARG A 46 -5.89 -4.93 -4.76
C ARG A 46 -4.46 -4.62 -5.15
N THR A 47 -4.27 -3.58 -5.97
CA THR A 47 -2.94 -3.19 -6.41
C THR A 47 -2.07 -2.60 -5.29
N GLU A 48 -2.71 -2.15 -4.21
CA GLU A 48 -2.02 -1.66 -3.01
C GLU A 48 -1.24 -2.77 -2.29
N ASP A 49 -1.65 -4.04 -2.44
CA ASP A 49 -0.99 -5.18 -1.81
C ASP A 49 0.23 -5.66 -2.62
N PHE A 50 0.37 -5.25 -3.88
CA PHE A 50 1.50 -5.65 -4.72
C PHE A 50 2.79 -4.91 -4.40
N PHE A 51 2.70 -3.65 -3.95
CA PHE A 51 3.85 -2.77 -3.79
C PHE A 51 3.95 -2.30 -2.34
N SER A 52 5.01 -2.73 -1.65
CA SER A 52 5.29 -2.28 -0.29
C SER A 52 5.74 -0.81 -0.29
N LYS A 53 5.30 -0.08 0.74
CA LYS A 53 5.68 1.32 0.99
C LYS A 53 6.81 1.39 2.01
N GLU A 54 7.59 2.47 1.96
CA GLU A 54 8.64 2.70 2.95
C GLU A 54 8.04 3.03 4.33
N ALA A 55 8.57 2.40 5.38
CA ALA A 55 8.16 2.63 6.76
C ALA A 55 8.98 3.76 7.41
N VAL A 56 8.75 5.01 6.98
CA VAL A 56 9.39 6.19 7.56
C VAL A 56 8.49 6.81 8.64
N SER A 57 9.08 7.17 9.78
CA SER A 57 8.37 7.87 10.85
C SER A 57 7.91 9.26 10.42
N HIS A 58 6.86 9.77 11.06
CA HIS A 58 6.31 11.09 10.75
C HIS A 58 7.36 12.21 10.85
N ALA A 59 8.18 12.21 11.91
CA ALA A 59 9.23 13.22 12.13
C ALA A 59 10.35 13.19 11.06
N ARG A 60 10.67 12.02 10.50
CA ARG A 60 11.71 11.88 9.45
C ARG A 60 11.17 12.10 8.03
N ARG A 61 9.84 12.16 7.89
CA ARG A 61 9.15 12.31 6.62
C ARG A 61 9.10 13.78 6.22
N VAL A 62 9.44 14.06 4.97
CA VAL A 62 9.51 15.43 4.45
C VAL A 62 8.11 16.02 4.24
N SER A 63 7.20 15.23 3.67
CA SER A 63 5.81 15.65 3.48
C SER A 63 4.87 14.46 3.30
N TRP A 64 3.57 14.68 3.46
CA TRP A 64 2.51 13.69 3.20
C TRP A 64 1.99 13.71 1.77
N ALA A 65 2.61 14.48 0.88
CA ALA A 65 2.24 14.47 -0.53
C ALA A 65 2.47 13.08 -1.15
N PRO A 66 1.60 12.63 -2.06
CA PRO A 66 1.73 11.34 -2.74
C PRO A 66 2.98 11.24 -3.62
N HIS A 67 3.58 12.38 -3.99
CA HIS A 67 4.80 12.43 -4.80
C HIS A 67 6.08 12.24 -3.97
N THR A 68 5.98 12.31 -2.65
CA THR A 68 7.11 12.15 -1.71
C THR A 68 6.90 10.99 -0.73
N THR A 69 5.93 10.10 -1.00
CA THR A 69 5.70 8.87 -0.21
C THR A 69 6.77 7.82 -0.47
N GLU A 70 7.37 7.85 -1.66
CA GLU A 70 8.38 6.89 -2.11
C GLU A 70 9.78 7.18 -1.52
N LYS A 71 10.66 6.18 -1.60
CA LYS A 71 12.02 6.24 -1.05
C LYS A 71 12.80 7.46 -1.53
N LYS A 72 13.46 8.18 -0.61
CA LYS A 72 14.30 9.36 -0.92
C LYS A 72 15.37 9.06 -1.98
N VAL A 73 15.99 7.88 -1.89
CA VAL A 73 17.04 7.41 -2.82
C VAL A 73 16.50 7.23 -4.24
N GLY A 74 15.19 6.98 -4.42
CA GLY A 74 14.57 6.75 -5.72
C GLY A 74 14.74 7.90 -6.71
N ALA A 75 14.82 9.15 -6.24
CA ALA A 75 15.11 10.30 -7.10
C ALA A 75 16.53 10.20 -7.70
N PHE A 76 17.52 9.82 -6.90
CA PHE A 76 18.90 9.60 -7.35
C PHE A 76 19.00 8.40 -8.29
N LEU A 77 18.33 7.29 -7.98
CA LEU A 77 18.28 6.10 -8.85
C LEU A 77 17.71 6.42 -10.23
N LYS A 78 16.62 7.19 -10.26
CA LYS A 78 16.02 7.65 -11.51
C LYS A 78 16.98 8.50 -12.35
N LEU A 79 17.77 9.36 -11.71
CA LEU A 79 18.80 10.16 -12.38
C LEU A 79 19.96 9.30 -12.90
N ALA A 80 20.42 8.33 -12.10
CA ALA A 80 21.48 7.41 -12.46
C ALA A 80 21.06 6.34 -13.48
N ARG A 81 19.75 6.14 -13.68
CA ARG A 81 19.15 5.07 -14.51
C ARG A 81 19.65 3.67 -14.11
N SER A 82 19.91 3.47 -12.82
CA SER A 82 20.40 2.21 -12.26
C SER A 82 19.59 1.80 -11.03
N ASN A 83 19.59 0.51 -10.73
CA ASN A 83 18.95 -0.03 -9.53
C ASN A 83 20.04 -0.32 -8.48
N PHE A 84 19.91 0.28 -7.30
CA PHE A 84 20.71 -0.11 -6.13
C PHE A 84 19.86 -0.95 -5.20
N ASN A 85 20.44 -2.03 -4.70
CA ASN A 85 19.80 -2.95 -3.78
C ASN A 85 20.69 -3.13 -2.56
N ASP A 86 20.77 -2.08 -1.75
CA ASP A 86 21.48 -2.14 -0.47
C ASP A 86 20.52 -2.74 0.59
N PRO A 87 20.79 -3.95 1.10
CA PRO A 87 19.83 -4.69 1.91
C PRO A 87 19.65 -4.14 3.33
N LEU A 88 20.59 -3.36 3.85
CA LEU A 88 20.51 -2.85 5.23
C LEU A 88 20.84 -1.35 5.29
N PRO A 89 19.83 -0.47 5.17
CA PRO A 89 20.03 0.92 5.56
C PRO A 89 20.36 0.99 7.07
N GLU A 90 21.07 2.05 7.46
CA GLU A 90 21.50 2.29 8.84
C GLU A 90 20.34 2.15 9.84
N SER A 91 20.55 1.29 10.85
CA SER A 91 19.60 1.10 11.95
C SER A 91 19.75 2.19 12.99
N PHE A 92 18.67 2.51 13.71
CA PHE A 92 18.77 3.33 14.91
C PHE A 92 19.72 2.66 15.93
N HIS A 93 20.44 3.49 16.70
CA HIS A 93 21.20 3.02 17.85
C HIS A 93 20.27 2.41 18.90
N SER A 94 20.83 1.63 19.83
CA SER A 94 20.08 1.04 20.95
C SER A 94 19.40 2.11 21.82
N GLU A 95 20.02 3.28 21.94
CA GLU A 95 19.53 4.41 22.71
C GLU A 95 19.53 5.69 21.84
N PRO A 96 18.51 5.88 20.98
CA PRO A 96 18.48 6.99 20.03
C PRO A 96 17.86 8.23 20.69
N TYR A 97 18.66 9.00 21.43
CA TYR A 97 18.26 10.30 21.97
C TYR A 97 18.58 11.42 20.98
N PHE A 98 17.62 12.32 20.79
CA PHE A 98 17.76 13.52 19.97
C PHE A 98 17.30 14.73 20.77
N GLU A 99 17.99 15.86 20.61
CA GLU A 99 17.57 17.13 21.21
C GLU A 99 16.37 17.73 20.45
N GLU A 100 15.65 18.64 21.09
CA GLU A 100 14.53 19.33 20.46
C GLU A 100 15.05 20.29 19.38
N GLU A 101 14.68 20.01 18.13
CA GLU A 101 14.96 20.92 17.01
C GLU A 101 13.97 22.09 17.00
N ILE A 102 14.49 23.30 16.83
CA ILE A 102 13.71 24.53 16.70
C ILE A 102 13.84 25.09 15.29
N GLU A 103 12.93 25.98 14.91
CA GLU A 103 12.96 26.60 13.57
C GLU A 103 14.33 27.22 13.25
N ALA A 104 14.80 27.00 12.02
CA ALA A 104 16.14 27.37 11.57
C ALA A 104 16.51 28.84 11.87
N TRP A 105 15.57 29.78 11.66
CA TRP A 105 15.84 31.19 11.95
C TRP A 105 15.97 31.45 13.46
N ARG A 106 15.06 30.85 14.26
CA ARG A 106 15.00 31.04 15.72
C ARG A 106 16.18 30.37 16.44
N ALA A 107 16.76 29.32 15.85
CA ALA A 107 17.97 28.67 16.37
C ALA A 107 19.17 29.64 16.45
N HIS A 108 19.31 30.53 15.47
CA HIS A 108 20.47 31.42 15.37
C HIS A 108 20.17 32.85 15.85
N HIS A 109 18.91 33.26 15.90
CA HIS A 109 18.51 34.63 16.23
C HIS A 109 17.55 34.67 17.43
N ARG A 110 17.73 33.77 18.40
CA ARG A 110 16.93 33.79 19.63
C ARG A 110 17.28 35.05 20.43
N PRO A 111 16.31 35.95 20.68
CA PRO A 111 16.60 37.15 21.45
C PRO A 111 16.85 36.76 22.92
N ASP A 112 17.82 37.41 23.56
CA ASP A 112 18.13 37.20 24.98
C ASP A 112 17.16 37.97 25.88
N VAL A 113 15.89 37.56 25.87
CA VAL A 113 14.84 38.13 26.72
C VAL A 113 14.64 37.21 27.91
N TYR A 114 14.70 37.76 29.12
CA TYR A 114 14.43 37.02 30.35
C TYR A 114 13.44 37.76 31.23
N ILE A 115 12.64 36.98 31.96
CA ILE A 115 11.68 37.46 32.95
C ILE A 115 11.91 36.67 34.23
N TYR A 116 12.25 37.36 35.32
CA TYR A 116 12.61 36.74 36.59
C TYR A 116 13.73 35.69 36.42
N ARG A 117 13.40 34.39 36.50
CA ARG A 117 14.32 33.23 36.38
C ARG A 117 14.09 32.41 35.12
N TYR A 118 13.51 33.00 34.09
CA TYR A 118 13.19 32.29 32.85
C TYR A 118 13.62 33.08 31.63
N ASN A 119 14.28 32.40 30.70
CA ASN A 119 14.44 32.85 29.33
C ASN A 119 13.12 32.70 28.58
N VAL A 120 12.68 33.78 27.95
CA VAL A 120 11.40 33.87 27.27
C VAL A 120 11.64 34.14 25.80
N SER A 121 11.33 33.15 24.95
CA SER A 121 11.24 33.30 23.50
C SER A 121 9.76 33.23 23.10
N PRO A 122 9.35 33.82 21.97
CA PRO A 122 7.99 33.65 21.44
C PRO A 122 7.54 32.20 21.27
N THR A 123 8.46 31.23 21.23
CA THR A 123 8.18 29.80 21.06
C THR A 123 8.61 28.90 22.21
N HIS A 124 9.53 29.34 23.07
CA HIS A 124 10.14 28.47 24.08
C HIS A 124 10.36 29.21 25.40
N LEU A 125 10.17 28.48 26.50
CA LEU A 125 10.56 28.90 27.84
C LEU A 125 11.72 28.01 28.30
N SER A 126 12.78 28.60 28.85
CA SER A 126 13.84 27.83 29.51
C SER A 126 14.22 28.46 30.84
N LEU A 127 14.64 27.65 31.81
CA LEU A 127 15.10 28.14 33.10
C LEU A 127 16.41 28.91 32.92
N ARG A 128 16.52 30.05 33.61
CA ARG A 128 17.75 30.86 33.72
C ARG A 128 17.97 31.19 35.18
N GLU A 129 19.20 31.00 35.65
CA GLU A 129 19.62 31.23 37.04
C GLU A 129 19.27 32.63 37.55
#